data_AF-A0A3P1CUV0-F1
#
_entry.id   AF-A0A3P1CUV0-F1
#
_cell.length_a   1.000
_cell.length_b   1.000
_cell.length_c   1.000
_cell.angle_alpha   90.00
_cell.angle_beta   90.00
_cell.angle_gamma   90.00
#
_symmetry.space_group_name_H-M   'P 1'
#
loop_
_entity.id
_entity.type
_entity.pdbx_description
1 polymer ?
#
loop_
_entity_poly.entity_id
_entity_poly.type
_entity_poly.pdbx_seq_one_letter_code
_entity_poly.pdbx_strand_id
1 'polypeptide(L)'
;MLNRYFMLRFSLIVLILHGCFIWASAQCVVSQDGKGRVITTCQVYNRDNGGILTGNHIQVIYEGTEYFTFPVMQPGTVLLGEKEFPCQLAYSVAKNEVTYRLMHTTTVERVQPEAFTLGGYRFIRQPINDRTRYESYFMVLKDGKTKLLKNIKSELRVGKGDNGYAKADEFQGHYHVQERYFIKKGNAFPEAIKLTGKSVLEVLKDQSARLSTRLDSEKMSPEAIIDVLKYYDTLNPNEQVLSDELATKPALSRDLLFNQVIQNKISYPGLARSERVYGRVYAGFEIDERGQVQNIVLLSPENVGFGFDYAVKQALKKLPVLSPEYAGKYALPVAFTFTNPSKNKTVQVPVNRLPADRLAERIELEEITVSVPVGESFTQRPEGREVWGYYK
;
A
#
# COMPACT_ATOMS: atom_id res chain seq x y z
N MET A 1 10.08 -54.65 -30.16
CA MET A 1 10.24 -55.43 -28.90
C MET A 1 10.97 -54.52 -27.93
N LEU A 2 10.62 -54.29 -26.66
CA LEU A 2 9.46 -54.52 -25.78
C LEU A 2 9.77 -53.67 -24.51
N ASN A 3 8.76 -53.41 -23.66
CA ASN A 3 8.79 -52.70 -22.36
C ASN A 3 8.69 -51.16 -22.45
N ARG A 4 7.57 -50.47 -22.16
CA ARG A 4 6.38 -50.67 -21.30
C ARG A 4 6.67 -51.07 -19.85
N TYR A 5 6.04 -50.31 -18.93
CA TYR A 5 5.91 -50.45 -17.47
C TYR A 5 6.92 -49.70 -16.60
N PHE A 6 6.54 -48.50 -16.15
CA PHE A 6 6.54 -48.15 -14.73
C PHE A 6 5.61 -46.95 -14.46
N MET A 7 4.29 -47.21 -14.51
CA MET A 7 3.30 -46.38 -13.81
C MET A 7 3.28 -46.86 -12.36
N LEU A 8 3.90 -46.12 -11.44
CA LEU A 8 3.71 -46.32 -10.00
C LEU A 8 2.80 -45.23 -9.44
N ARG A 9 1.64 -45.69 -8.99
CA ARG A 9 0.56 -44.93 -8.36
C ARG A 9 1.05 -44.26 -7.08
N PHE A 10 0.98 -42.94 -7.01
CA PHE A 10 0.98 -42.18 -5.75
C PHE A 10 -0.33 -41.39 -5.66
N SER A 11 -1.43 -42.12 -5.42
CA SER A 11 -2.69 -41.52 -4.96
C SER A 11 -2.60 -41.36 -3.45
N LEU A 12 -1.88 -40.32 -3.00
CA LEU A 12 -1.93 -39.89 -1.61
C LEU A 12 -3.19 -39.04 -1.42
N ILE A 13 -4.17 -39.64 -0.75
CA ILE A 13 -5.40 -39.00 -0.29
C ILE A 13 -5.01 -37.93 0.74
N VAL A 14 -4.85 -36.69 0.30
CA VAL A 14 -4.84 -35.53 1.19
C VAL A 14 -6.31 -35.14 1.41
N LEU A 15 -6.96 -35.83 2.35
CA LEU A 15 -8.21 -35.42 2.95
C LEU A 15 -7.92 -34.17 3.78
N ILE A 16 -7.82 -33.02 3.11
CA ILE A 16 -7.80 -31.72 3.78
C ILE A 16 -9.17 -31.60 4.45
N LEU A 17 -9.18 -31.73 5.77
CA LEU A 17 -10.19 -31.18 6.66
C LEU A 17 -10.28 -29.67 6.40
N HIS A 18 -10.91 -29.29 5.29
CA HIS A 18 -11.59 -28.02 5.18
C HIS A 18 -12.75 -28.12 6.17
N GLY A 19 -12.46 -27.79 7.42
CA GLY A 19 -13.47 -27.32 8.35
C GLY A 19 -14.17 -26.15 7.66
N CYS A 20 -15.23 -26.47 6.91
CA CYS A 20 -16.24 -25.52 6.50
C CYS A 20 -16.80 -24.97 7.81
N PHE A 21 -16.18 -23.90 8.30
CA PHE A 21 -16.89 -22.94 9.11
C PHE A 21 -18.00 -22.43 8.20
N ILE A 22 -19.15 -23.10 8.26
CA ILE A 22 -20.41 -22.59 7.73
C ILE A 22 -20.71 -21.40 8.65
N TRP A 23 -20.21 -20.23 8.25
CA TRP A 23 -20.69 -18.96 8.78
C TRP A 23 -22.16 -18.95 8.45
N ALA A 24 -23.00 -19.21 9.46
CA ALA A 24 -24.44 -19.09 9.32
C ALA A 24 -24.69 -17.66 8.82
N SER A 25 -25.11 -17.55 7.56
CA SER A 25 -25.33 -16.28 6.90
C SER A 25 -26.54 -15.63 7.54
N ALA A 26 -26.29 -14.81 8.56
CA ALA A 26 -27.30 -13.94 9.13
C ALA A 26 -27.90 -13.10 8.00
N GLN A 27 -29.22 -13.12 7.88
CA GLN A 27 -29.92 -12.27 6.92
C GLN A 27 -30.09 -10.91 7.59
N CYS A 28 -29.35 -9.92 7.08
CA CYS A 28 -29.42 -8.55 7.55
C CYS A 28 -30.13 -7.68 6.50
N VAL A 29 -31.03 -6.82 6.96
CA VAL A 29 -31.75 -5.84 6.14
C VAL A 29 -31.43 -4.44 6.66
N VAL A 30 -31.05 -3.55 5.76
CA VAL A 30 -30.80 -2.13 6.09
C VAL A 30 -32.07 -1.34 5.82
N SER A 31 -32.52 -0.57 6.80
CA SER A 31 -33.73 0.25 6.72
C SER A 31 -33.56 1.57 7.48
N GLN A 32 -34.59 2.41 7.49
CA GLN A 32 -34.66 3.56 8.40
C GLN A 32 -35.70 3.29 9.48
N ASP A 33 -35.39 3.66 10.72
CA ASP A 33 -36.35 3.61 11.81
C ASP A 33 -37.35 4.77 11.76
N GLY A 34 -38.29 4.82 12.72
CA GLY A 34 -39.29 5.89 12.81
C GLY A 34 -38.71 7.29 13.04
N LYS A 35 -37.41 7.42 13.36
CA LYS A 35 -36.68 8.68 13.53
C LYS A 35 -35.83 9.02 12.29
N GLY A 36 -35.87 8.20 11.23
CA GLY A 36 -35.08 8.37 10.02
C GLY A 36 -33.61 7.93 10.14
N ARG A 37 -33.21 7.29 11.25
CA ARG A 37 -31.85 6.77 11.43
C ARG A 37 -31.69 5.50 10.60
N VAL A 38 -30.57 5.36 9.91
CA VAL A 38 -30.23 4.11 9.20
C VAL A 38 -29.91 3.04 10.24
N ILE A 39 -30.57 1.89 10.15
CA ILE A 39 -30.39 0.75 11.03
C ILE A 39 -30.18 -0.52 10.21
N THR A 40 -29.46 -1.48 10.78
CA THR A 40 -29.26 -2.81 10.20
C THR A 40 -29.88 -3.85 11.11
N THR A 41 -30.91 -4.52 10.63
CA THR A 41 -31.66 -5.53 11.37
C THR A 41 -31.27 -6.92 10.88
N CYS A 42 -30.68 -7.72 11.76
CA CYS A 42 -30.18 -9.05 11.45
C CYS A 42 -31.00 -10.13 12.17
N GLN A 43 -31.33 -11.20 11.45
CA GLN A 43 -31.87 -12.43 12.04
C GLN A 43 -30.71 -13.34 12.43
N VAL A 44 -30.50 -13.50 13.74
CA VAL A 44 -29.42 -14.32 14.30
C VAL A 44 -30.02 -15.62 14.84
N TYR A 45 -29.61 -16.75 14.27
CA TYR A 45 -30.06 -18.07 14.71
C TYR A 45 -29.22 -18.55 15.87
N ASN A 46 -29.86 -18.92 16.98
CA ASN A 46 -29.15 -19.53 18.10
C ASN A 46 -28.67 -20.93 17.69
N ARG A 47 -27.36 -21.14 17.81
CA ARG A 47 -26.79 -22.49 17.79
C ARG A 47 -26.89 -23.06 19.20
N ASP A 48 -27.54 -24.21 19.32
CA ASP A 48 -27.41 -25.01 20.53
C ASP A 48 -25.96 -25.51 20.67
N ASN A 49 -25.58 -25.93 21.87
CA ASN A 49 -24.24 -26.47 22.17
C ASN A 49 -23.82 -27.64 21.24
N GLY A 50 -24.78 -28.30 20.58
CA GLY A 50 -24.55 -29.34 19.58
C GLY A 50 -24.35 -28.86 18.14
N GLY A 51 -24.33 -27.54 17.88
CA GLY A 51 -24.17 -26.96 16.54
C GLY A 51 -25.40 -27.03 15.63
N ILE A 52 -26.51 -27.62 16.11
CA ILE A 52 -27.80 -27.65 15.42
C ILE A 52 -28.42 -26.24 15.49
N LEU A 53 -28.85 -25.74 14.34
CA LEU A 53 -29.61 -24.49 14.26
C LEU A 53 -31.01 -24.76 14.80
N THR A 54 -31.39 -24.06 15.87
CA THR A 54 -32.78 -24.09 16.34
C THR A 54 -33.64 -23.17 15.47
N GLY A 55 -34.95 -23.45 15.39
CA GLY A 55 -35.91 -22.55 14.73
C GLY A 55 -36.04 -21.18 15.43
N ASN A 56 -35.47 -21.05 16.63
CA ASN A 56 -35.47 -19.83 17.40
C ASN A 56 -34.40 -18.88 16.85
N HIS A 57 -34.85 -17.80 16.21
CA HIS A 57 -34.01 -16.68 15.83
C HIS A 57 -34.26 -15.49 16.75
N ILE A 58 -33.20 -14.76 17.06
CA ILE A 58 -33.27 -13.48 17.75
C ILE A 58 -33.04 -12.40 16.70
N GLN A 59 -33.92 -11.40 16.68
CA GLN A 59 -33.74 -10.20 15.87
C GLN A 59 -32.81 -9.25 16.62
N VAL A 60 -31.72 -8.86 15.97
CA VAL A 60 -30.74 -7.91 16.50
C VAL A 60 -30.73 -6.67 15.62
N ILE A 61 -30.69 -5.50 16.22
CA ILE A 61 -30.72 -4.20 15.54
C ILE A 61 -29.44 -3.44 15.86
N TYR A 62 -28.72 -3.07 14.81
CA TYR A 62 -27.52 -2.26 14.89
C TYR A 62 -27.79 -0.86 14.33
N GLU A 63 -27.22 0.16 14.97
CA GLU A 63 -27.23 1.52 14.44
C GLU A 63 -26.24 1.63 13.27
N GLY A 64 -26.65 2.27 12.17
CA GLY A 64 -25.84 2.42 10.96
C GLY A 64 -25.90 1.22 10.02
N THR A 65 -24.91 1.12 9.12
CA THR A 65 -24.88 0.10 8.07
C THR A 65 -23.46 -0.30 7.65
N GLU A 66 -23.33 -1.51 7.10
CA GLU A 66 -22.09 -1.98 6.46
C GLU A 66 -21.87 -1.41 5.04
N TYR A 67 -22.85 -0.71 4.49
CA TYR A 67 -22.82 -0.17 3.12
C TYR A 67 -22.41 1.30 3.09
N PHE A 68 -21.82 1.72 1.97
CA PHE A 68 -21.40 3.12 1.77
C PHE A 68 -22.58 4.10 1.73
N THR A 69 -23.73 3.68 1.18
CA THR A 69 -24.91 4.53 1.02
C THR A 69 -26.19 3.86 1.50
N PHE A 70 -27.20 4.69 1.77
CA PHE A 70 -28.60 4.29 1.93
C PHE A 70 -29.46 5.14 0.98
N PRO A 71 -30.42 4.57 0.22
CA PRO A 71 -30.72 3.14 0.09
C PRO A 71 -29.52 2.34 -0.43
N VAL A 72 -29.46 1.04 -0.11
CA VAL A 72 -28.28 0.19 -0.32
C VAL A 72 -27.93 0.03 -1.81
N MET A 73 -28.93 -0.23 -2.66
CA MET A 73 -28.75 -0.33 -4.10
C MET A 73 -29.05 1.03 -4.74
N GLN A 74 -28.07 1.65 -5.40
CA GLN A 74 -28.24 2.93 -6.09
C GLN A 74 -27.74 2.85 -7.53
N PRO A 75 -28.24 3.69 -8.43
CA PRO A 75 -27.68 3.82 -9.77
C PRO A 75 -26.20 4.22 -9.73
N GLY A 76 -25.44 3.66 -10.66
CA GLY A 76 -24.06 4.06 -10.94
C GLY A 76 -23.46 3.23 -12.06
N THR A 77 -22.13 3.13 -12.10
CA THR A 77 -21.42 2.42 -13.17
C THR A 77 -20.35 1.51 -12.60
N VAL A 78 -20.06 0.40 -13.28
CA VAL A 78 -18.91 -0.48 -13.00
C VAL A 78 -18.02 -0.56 -14.23
N LEU A 79 -16.71 -0.47 -14.03
CA LEU A 79 -15.68 -0.71 -15.04
C LEU A 79 -15.19 -2.15 -14.87
N LEU A 80 -15.40 -2.97 -15.90
CA LEU A 80 -14.94 -4.35 -16.00
C LEU A 80 -14.05 -4.49 -17.23
N GLY A 81 -12.74 -4.62 -17.01
CA GLY A 81 -11.74 -4.49 -18.07
C GLY A 81 -11.75 -3.07 -18.65
N GLU A 82 -12.00 -2.95 -19.95
CA GLU A 82 -12.05 -1.65 -20.66
C GLU A 82 -13.48 -1.11 -20.86
N LYS A 83 -14.50 -1.83 -20.39
CA LYS A 83 -15.90 -1.49 -20.63
C LYS A 83 -16.59 -1.03 -19.36
N GLU A 84 -17.29 0.10 -19.47
CA GLU A 84 -18.12 0.65 -18.41
C GLU A 84 -19.59 0.26 -18.61
N PHE A 85 -20.23 -0.22 -17.55
CA PHE A 85 -21.61 -0.71 -17.58
C PHE A 85 -22.48 0.08 -16.58
N PRO A 86 -23.60 0.68 -17.01
CA PRO A 86 -24.56 1.27 -16.09
C PRO A 86 -25.34 0.17 -15.35
N CYS A 87 -25.46 0.32 -14.03
CA CYS A 87 -26.10 -0.68 -13.18
C CYS A 87 -26.67 -0.06 -11.90
N GLN A 88 -27.43 -0.84 -11.13
CA GLN A 88 -27.60 -0.57 -9.70
C GLN A 88 -26.51 -1.29 -8.93
N LEU A 89 -25.89 -0.63 -7.95
CA LEU A 89 -24.85 -1.23 -7.15
C LEU A 89 -24.97 -0.90 -5.67
N ALA A 90 -24.42 -1.80 -4.86
CA ALA A 90 -24.21 -1.63 -3.45
C ALA A 90 -22.75 -1.92 -3.11
N TYR A 91 -22.13 -1.05 -2.34
CA TYR A 91 -20.75 -1.20 -1.91
C TYR A 91 -20.71 -1.46 -0.40
N SER A 92 -20.36 -2.69 0.00
CA SER A 92 -20.14 -3.05 1.39
C SER A 92 -18.73 -2.61 1.82
N VAL A 93 -18.65 -1.51 2.58
CA VAL A 93 -17.39 -0.98 3.12
C VAL A 93 -16.83 -1.82 4.27
N ALA A 94 -17.65 -2.68 4.89
CA ALA A 94 -17.17 -3.64 5.89
C ALA A 94 -16.44 -4.82 5.24
N LYS A 95 -16.96 -5.31 4.10
CA LYS A 95 -16.42 -6.47 3.39
C LYS A 95 -15.48 -6.10 2.23
N ASN A 96 -15.45 -4.82 1.85
CA ASN A 96 -14.76 -4.33 0.64
C ASN A 96 -15.25 -5.09 -0.61
N GLU A 97 -16.56 -5.30 -0.71
CA GLU A 97 -17.22 -6.04 -1.79
C GLU A 97 -18.23 -5.15 -2.51
N VAL A 98 -18.27 -5.27 -3.85
CA VAL A 98 -19.25 -4.59 -4.70
C VAL A 98 -20.23 -5.64 -5.21
N THR A 99 -21.51 -5.41 -4.97
CA THR A 99 -22.59 -6.12 -5.66
C THR A 99 -23.24 -5.20 -6.67
N TYR A 100 -23.64 -5.75 -7.79
CA TYR A 100 -24.32 -5.00 -8.84
C TYR A 100 -25.47 -5.80 -9.45
N ARG A 101 -26.39 -5.07 -10.07
CA ARG A 101 -27.53 -5.57 -10.82
C ARG A 101 -27.63 -4.76 -12.11
N LEU A 102 -27.58 -5.44 -13.24
CA LEU A 102 -27.78 -4.80 -14.54
C LEU A 102 -29.23 -4.35 -14.69
N MET A 103 -29.47 -3.27 -15.46
CA MET A 103 -30.80 -2.63 -15.54
C MET A 103 -31.92 -3.54 -16.06
N HIS A 104 -31.57 -4.65 -16.73
CA HIS A 104 -32.52 -5.61 -17.30
C HIS A 104 -32.50 -6.98 -16.62
N THR A 105 -31.79 -7.13 -15.50
CA THR A 105 -31.72 -8.40 -14.76
C THR A 105 -32.25 -8.23 -13.34
N THR A 106 -32.85 -9.28 -12.80
CA THR A 106 -33.26 -9.34 -11.39
C THR A 106 -32.14 -9.89 -10.50
N THR A 107 -31.15 -10.56 -11.12
CA THR A 107 -30.02 -11.18 -10.45
C THR A 107 -29.06 -10.14 -9.88
N VAL A 108 -28.63 -10.36 -8.65
CA VAL A 108 -27.58 -9.57 -7.99
C VAL A 108 -26.31 -10.40 -8.04
N GLU A 109 -25.25 -9.83 -8.59
CA GLU A 109 -23.96 -10.49 -8.76
C GLU A 109 -22.88 -9.80 -7.91
N ARG A 110 -21.89 -10.59 -7.46
CA ARG A 110 -20.70 -10.07 -6.78
C ARG A 110 -19.57 -9.91 -7.80
N VAL A 111 -18.92 -8.75 -7.78
CA VAL A 111 -17.84 -8.44 -8.72
C VAL A 111 -16.67 -7.76 -8.01
N GLN A 112 -15.50 -7.84 -8.64
CA GLN A 112 -14.30 -7.10 -8.24
C GLN A 112 -13.89 -6.14 -9.37
N PRO A 113 -14.67 -5.08 -9.64
CA PRO A 113 -14.37 -4.17 -10.74
C PRO A 113 -13.05 -3.43 -10.53
N GLU A 114 -12.43 -2.98 -11.62
CA GLU A 114 -11.27 -2.08 -11.55
C GLU A 114 -11.65 -0.71 -10.97
N ALA A 115 -12.86 -0.23 -11.32
CA ALA A 115 -13.43 1.02 -10.81
C ALA A 115 -14.96 0.98 -10.83
N PHE A 116 -15.61 1.83 -10.05
CA PHE A 116 -17.05 2.04 -10.13
C PHE A 116 -17.44 3.45 -9.70
N THR A 117 -18.66 3.87 -10.00
CA THR A 117 -19.24 5.13 -9.50
C THR A 117 -20.45 4.84 -8.62
N LEU A 118 -20.54 5.48 -7.46
CA LEU A 118 -21.65 5.34 -6.52
C LEU A 118 -21.93 6.69 -5.85
N GLY A 119 -23.18 7.17 -5.91
CA GLY A 119 -23.57 8.43 -5.26
C GLY A 119 -22.78 9.65 -5.78
N GLY A 120 -22.39 9.64 -7.06
CA GLY A 120 -21.55 10.69 -7.66
C GLY A 120 -20.06 10.58 -7.36
N TYR A 121 -19.63 9.60 -6.56
CA TYR A 121 -18.22 9.38 -6.23
C TYR A 121 -17.62 8.25 -7.07
N ARG A 122 -16.42 8.47 -7.60
CA ARG A 122 -15.64 7.43 -8.28
C ARG A 122 -14.79 6.66 -7.27
N PHE A 123 -14.84 5.34 -7.35
CA PHE A 123 -14.00 4.42 -6.59
C PHE A 123 -13.07 3.68 -7.52
N ILE A 124 -11.81 3.48 -7.11
CA ILE A 124 -10.82 2.70 -7.85
C ILE A 124 -10.25 1.61 -6.95
N ARG A 125 -10.09 0.41 -7.50
CA ARG A 125 -9.44 -0.71 -6.82
C ARG A 125 -7.93 -0.52 -6.91
N GLN A 126 -7.24 -0.51 -5.77
CA GLN A 126 -5.79 -0.36 -5.72
C GLN A 126 -5.19 -1.25 -4.62
N PRO A 127 -3.96 -1.77 -4.83
CA PRO A 127 -3.19 -2.38 -3.75
C PRO A 127 -2.83 -1.32 -2.70
N ILE A 128 -2.95 -1.68 -1.42
CA ILE A 128 -2.62 -0.77 -0.30
C ILE A 128 -1.09 -0.65 -0.15
N ASN A 129 -0.37 -1.74 -0.38
CA ASN A 129 1.09 -1.79 -0.33
C ASN A 129 1.60 -3.01 -1.13
N ASP A 130 2.92 -3.07 -1.32
CA ASP A 130 3.59 -4.15 -2.05
C ASP A 130 3.64 -5.51 -1.32
N ARG A 131 3.34 -5.57 -0.01
CA ARG A 131 3.41 -6.79 0.79
C ARG A 131 2.12 -7.58 0.70
N THR A 132 1.00 -6.90 0.52
CA THR A 132 -0.32 -7.50 0.53
C THR A 132 -0.90 -7.56 -0.87
N ARG A 133 -1.36 -8.74 -1.29
CA ARG A 133 -2.28 -8.87 -2.43
C ARG A 133 -3.69 -8.34 -2.11
N TYR A 134 -3.88 -7.77 -0.92
CA TYR A 134 -5.13 -7.15 -0.52
C TYR A 134 -5.30 -5.82 -1.27
N GLU A 135 -6.26 -5.81 -2.17
CA GLU A 135 -6.74 -4.61 -2.86
C GLU A 135 -7.91 -4.02 -2.08
N SER A 136 -7.99 -2.70 -2.03
CA SER A 136 -9.15 -2.01 -1.48
C SER A 136 -9.66 -0.96 -2.45
N TYR A 137 -10.92 -0.59 -2.31
CA TYR A 137 -11.49 0.50 -3.06
C TYR A 137 -11.21 1.83 -2.36
N PHE A 138 -10.74 2.78 -3.16
CA PHE A 138 -10.48 4.14 -2.75
C PHE A 138 -11.42 5.07 -3.49
N MET A 139 -12.13 5.90 -2.75
CA MET A 139 -12.85 7.05 -3.29
C MET A 139 -11.83 8.08 -3.82
N VAL A 140 -11.97 8.49 -5.06
CA VAL A 140 -11.11 9.50 -5.70
C VAL A 140 -11.64 10.88 -5.35
N LEU A 141 -10.94 11.60 -4.46
CA LEU A 141 -11.29 12.97 -4.08
C LEU A 141 -10.70 14.00 -5.04
N LYS A 142 -9.51 13.70 -5.59
CA LYS A 142 -8.88 14.50 -6.64
C LYS A 142 -8.19 13.56 -7.61
N ASP A 143 -8.49 13.77 -8.88
CA ASP A 143 -7.87 13.06 -9.99
C ASP A 143 -6.77 13.92 -10.66
N GLY A 144 -5.83 13.28 -11.36
CA GLY A 144 -4.68 13.92 -12.03
C GLY A 144 -3.37 13.18 -11.78
N LYS A 145 -2.23 13.86 -12.00
CA LYS A 145 -0.88 13.29 -11.84
C LYS A 145 -0.65 12.81 -10.40
N THR A 146 -1.05 13.63 -9.44
CA THR A 146 -1.11 13.25 -8.02
C THR A 146 -2.56 13.09 -7.60
N LYS A 147 -2.96 11.92 -7.11
CA LYS A 147 -4.34 11.66 -6.65
C LYS A 147 -4.46 11.83 -5.14
N LEU A 148 -5.57 12.41 -4.69
CA LEU A 148 -6.03 12.30 -3.30
C LEU A 148 -7.09 11.22 -3.22
N LEU A 149 -6.85 10.23 -2.37
CA LEU A 149 -7.67 9.04 -2.24
C LEU A 149 -8.21 8.94 -0.81
N LYS A 150 -9.45 8.49 -0.65
CA LYS A 150 -10.07 8.20 0.63
C LYS A 150 -10.50 6.73 0.69
N ASN A 151 -9.97 5.99 1.65
CA ASN A 151 -10.42 4.66 1.99
C ASN A 151 -11.43 4.73 3.14
N ILE A 152 -12.57 4.07 2.97
CA ILE A 152 -13.64 4.02 3.96
C ILE A 152 -13.79 2.58 4.40
N LYS A 153 -13.71 2.35 5.72
CA LYS A 153 -13.94 1.04 6.33
C LYS A 153 -15.07 1.17 7.34
N SER A 154 -15.93 0.17 7.44
CA SER A 154 -16.94 0.10 8.50
C SER A 154 -16.71 -1.14 9.36
N GLU A 155 -16.75 -0.97 10.69
CA GLU A 155 -16.58 -2.06 11.64
C GLU A 155 -17.78 -2.08 12.59
N LEU A 156 -18.43 -3.24 12.71
CA LEU A 156 -19.51 -3.42 13.68
C LEU A 156 -18.92 -3.47 15.10
N ARG A 157 -19.32 -2.53 15.95
CA ARG A 157 -19.01 -2.52 17.38
C ARG A 157 -20.22 -2.98 18.16
N VAL A 158 -20.19 -4.22 18.61
CA VAL A 158 -21.22 -4.78 19.49
C VAL A 158 -21.11 -4.12 20.86
N GLY A 159 -22.23 -3.70 21.42
CA GLY A 159 -22.30 -3.15 22.77
C GLY A 159 -21.79 -4.17 23.80
N LYS A 160 -21.25 -3.70 24.92
CA LYS A 160 -20.96 -4.61 26.04
C LYS A 160 -22.31 -5.16 26.50
N GLY A 161 -22.44 -6.48 26.51
CA GLY A 161 -23.67 -7.15 26.96
C GLY A 161 -24.14 -6.55 28.29
N ASP A 162 -25.44 -6.32 28.39
CA ASP A 162 -26.06 -5.68 29.53
C ASP A 162 -25.61 -6.37 30.84
N ASN A 163 -25.10 -5.59 31.79
CA ASN A 163 -24.73 -6.11 33.10
C ASN A 163 -25.96 -6.30 34.01
N GLY A 164 -27.18 -6.17 33.46
CA GLY A 164 -28.46 -6.33 34.15
C GLY A 164 -28.91 -5.08 34.91
N TYR A 165 -28.10 -4.02 34.91
CA TYR A 165 -28.39 -2.75 35.60
C TYR A 165 -28.36 -1.54 34.67
N ALA A 166 -27.83 -1.68 33.45
CA ALA A 166 -27.90 -0.62 32.46
C ALA A 166 -29.31 -0.60 31.85
N LYS A 167 -29.82 0.59 31.51
CA LYS A 167 -30.99 0.66 30.65
C LYS A 167 -30.61 0.00 29.33
N ALA A 168 -31.39 -0.98 28.88
CA ALA A 168 -31.16 -1.63 27.60
C ALA A 168 -31.00 -0.57 26.51
N ASP A 169 -29.82 -0.52 25.90
CA ASP A 169 -29.59 0.33 24.73
C ASP A 169 -30.57 -0.08 23.63
N GLU A 170 -31.09 0.91 22.89
CA GLU A 170 -32.03 0.69 21.78
C GLU A 170 -31.42 -0.21 20.69
N PHE A 171 -30.09 -0.26 20.62
CA PHE A 171 -29.31 -1.02 19.65
C PHE A 171 -28.31 -1.93 20.36
N GLN A 172 -28.13 -3.14 19.83
CA GLN A 172 -27.13 -4.08 20.36
C GLN A 172 -25.71 -3.77 19.89
N GLY A 173 -25.53 -2.73 19.07
CA GLY A 173 -24.24 -2.27 18.57
C GLY A 173 -24.41 -1.19 17.51
N HIS A 174 -23.29 -0.67 17.02
CA HIS A 174 -23.29 0.33 15.95
C HIS A 174 -22.16 0.07 14.95
N TYR A 175 -22.39 0.45 13.70
CA TYR A 175 -21.34 0.47 12.68
C TYR A 175 -20.48 1.72 12.86
N HIS A 176 -19.19 1.52 13.10
CA HIS A 176 -18.21 2.58 13.24
C HIS A 176 -17.44 2.76 11.93
N VAL A 177 -17.70 3.86 11.24
CA VAL A 177 -17.01 4.21 9.98
C VAL A 177 -15.66 4.87 10.29
N GLN A 178 -14.61 4.32 9.71
CA GLN A 178 -13.25 4.86 9.74
C GLN A 178 -12.87 5.36 8.35
N GLU A 179 -12.37 6.59 8.29
CA GLU A 179 -11.82 7.17 7.06
C GLU A 179 -10.30 7.28 7.15
N ARG A 180 -9.62 6.93 6.06
CA ARG A 180 -8.18 7.10 5.91
C ARG A 180 -7.88 7.76 4.57
N TYR A 181 -6.95 8.69 4.57
CA TYR A 181 -6.59 9.49 3.40
C TYR A 181 -5.23 9.05 2.88
N PHE A 182 -5.05 9.10 1.57
CA PHE A 182 -3.84 8.67 0.89
C PHE A 182 -3.51 9.61 -0.25
N ILE A 183 -2.22 9.81 -0.48
CA ILE A 183 -1.70 10.49 -1.68
C ILE A 183 -1.08 9.43 -2.58
N LYS A 184 -1.41 9.45 -3.87
CA LYS A 184 -0.80 8.58 -4.88
C LYS A 184 -0.12 9.43 -5.95
N LYS A 185 1.19 9.26 -6.13
CA LYS A 185 1.98 9.97 -7.17
C LYS A 185 2.15 9.06 -8.39
N GLY A 186 1.54 9.41 -9.54
CA GLY A 186 1.62 8.61 -10.76
C GLY A 186 1.26 7.13 -10.53
N ASN A 187 2.22 6.24 -10.85
CA ASN A 187 2.08 4.79 -10.71
C ASN A 187 2.53 4.22 -9.35
N ALA A 188 3.00 5.05 -8.42
CA ALA A 188 3.37 4.63 -7.07
C ALA A 188 2.17 4.05 -6.30
N PHE A 189 2.44 3.24 -5.28
CA PHE A 189 1.42 2.83 -4.31
C PHE A 189 0.90 4.04 -3.53
N PRO A 190 -0.40 4.05 -3.13
CA PRO A 190 -0.94 5.09 -2.27
C PRO A 190 -0.22 5.14 -0.91
N GLU A 191 0.23 6.33 -0.51
CA GLU A 191 0.86 6.57 0.79
C GLU A 191 -0.14 7.19 1.75
N ALA A 192 -0.32 6.57 2.92
CA ALA A 192 -1.29 7.03 3.91
C ALA A 192 -0.86 8.38 4.50
N ILE A 193 -1.82 9.29 4.66
CA ILE A 193 -1.62 10.58 5.30
C ILE A 193 -2.62 10.82 6.42
N LYS A 194 -2.18 11.57 7.42
CA LYS A 194 -3.08 12.33 8.28
C LYS A 194 -3.44 13.62 7.55
N LEU A 195 -4.62 14.17 7.83
CA LEU A 195 -5.03 15.47 7.30
C LEU A 195 -4.29 16.60 8.05
N THR A 196 -2.96 16.66 7.92
CA THR A 196 -2.09 17.70 8.50
C THR A 196 -0.95 18.03 7.53
N GLY A 197 -0.47 19.28 7.55
CA GLY A 197 0.59 19.71 6.62
C GLY A 197 1.87 18.88 6.75
N LYS A 198 2.25 18.49 7.97
CA LYS A 198 3.43 17.63 8.21
C LYS A 198 3.34 16.29 7.49
N SER A 199 2.18 15.62 7.54
CA SER A 199 2.00 14.32 6.91
C SER A 199 1.99 14.42 5.38
N VAL A 200 1.46 15.52 4.83
CA VAL A 200 1.48 15.80 3.40
C VAL A 200 2.91 16.07 2.92
N LEU A 201 3.69 16.88 3.67
CA LEU A 201 5.10 17.15 3.36
C LEU A 201 5.98 15.89 3.37
N GLU A 202 5.69 14.93 4.24
CA GLU A 202 6.42 13.67 4.32
C GLU A 202 6.28 12.84 3.03
N VAL A 203 5.06 12.78 2.48
CA VAL A 203 4.80 12.10 1.21
C VAL A 203 5.30 12.90 0.00
N LEU A 204 5.24 14.24 0.07
CA LEU A 204 5.67 15.17 -0.99
C LEU A 204 7.06 15.77 -0.71
N LYS A 205 7.96 14.96 -0.15
CA LYS A 205 9.29 15.39 0.33
C LYS A 205 10.13 16.10 -0.74
N ASP A 206 9.96 15.70 -2.00
CA ASP A 206 10.66 16.22 -3.18
C ASP A 206 10.38 17.71 -3.45
N GLN A 207 9.24 18.24 -3.01
CA GLN A 207 8.90 19.67 -3.11
C GLN A 207 8.62 20.31 -1.75
N SER A 208 9.05 19.67 -0.66
CA SER A 208 8.71 20.07 0.72
C SER A 208 9.04 21.54 1.03
N ALA A 209 10.19 22.05 0.58
CA ALA A 209 10.61 23.44 0.79
C ALA A 209 9.68 24.48 0.13
N ARG A 210 9.08 24.15 -1.02
CA ARG A 210 8.11 25.02 -1.70
C ARG A 210 6.73 24.91 -1.06
N LEU A 211 6.33 23.69 -0.72
CA LEU A 211 5.01 23.40 -0.15
C LEU A 211 4.85 23.87 1.30
N SER A 212 5.93 23.94 2.09
CA SER A 212 5.86 24.33 3.51
C SER A 212 5.32 25.75 3.71
N THR A 213 5.44 26.62 2.71
CA THR A 213 4.88 27.98 2.75
C THR A 213 3.36 28.04 2.61
N ARG A 214 2.73 26.95 2.17
CA ARG A 214 1.28 26.85 1.92
C ARG A 214 0.59 25.84 2.84
N LEU A 215 1.34 25.16 3.69
CA LEU A 215 0.85 24.08 4.52
C LEU A 215 0.84 24.50 5.97
N ASP A 216 -0.36 24.62 6.53
CA ASP A 216 -0.54 24.77 7.95
C ASP A 216 -0.18 23.46 8.67
N SER A 217 0.52 23.57 9.79
CA SER A 217 0.96 22.40 10.57
C SER A 217 -0.21 21.70 11.29
N GLU A 218 -1.35 22.38 11.40
CA GLU A 218 -2.57 21.92 12.06
C GLU A 218 -3.42 20.97 11.18
N LYS A 219 -4.64 20.67 11.64
CA LYS A 219 -5.61 19.83 10.93
C LYS A 219 -6.14 20.55 9.69
N MET A 220 -5.96 19.95 8.54
CA MET A 220 -6.42 20.45 7.24
C MET A 220 -7.73 19.77 6.82
N SER A 221 -8.54 20.46 6.00
CA SER A 221 -9.67 19.82 5.32
C SER A 221 -9.18 19.06 4.07
N PRO A 222 -9.95 18.09 3.56
CA PRO A 222 -9.65 17.44 2.28
C PRO A 222 -9.51 18.45 1.14
N GLU A 223 -10.34 19.50 1.09
CA GLU A 223 -10.33 20.55 0.06
C GLU A 223 -9.02 21.35 0.08
N ALA A 224 -8.53 21.70 1.26
CA ALA A 224 -7.24 22.38 1.41
C ALA A 224 -6.08 21.51 0.87
N ILE A 225 -6.13 20.20 1.11
CA ILE A 225 -5.14 19.26 0.54
C ILE A 225 -5.27 19.18 -0.98
N ILE A 226 -6.50 19.16 -1.52
CA ILE A 226 -6.74 19.17 -2.97
C ILE A 226 -6.06 20.37 -3.61
N ASP A 227 -6.16 21.57 -3.02
CA ASP A 227 -5.53 22.78 -3.57
C ASP A 227 -4.00 22.76 -3.47
N VAL A 228 -3.45 22.20 -2.39
CA VAL A 228 -2.00 21.94 -2.28
C VAL A 228 -1.53 20.99 -3.38
N LEU A 229 -2.29 19.91 -3.64
CA LEU A 229 -1.95 18.95 -4.68
C LEU A 229 -2.06 19.53 -6.08
N LYS A 230 -3.04 20.41 -6.35
CA LYS A 230 -3.09 21.16 -7.61
C LYS A 230 -1.82 22.01 -7.77
N TYR A 231 -1.42 22.74 -6.73
CA TYR A 231 -0.19 23.52 -6.76
C TYR A 231 1.06 22.63 -6.96
N TYR A 232 1.16 21.52 -6.24
CA TYR A 232 2.24 20.54 -6.42
C TYR A 232 2.32 20.04 -7.88
N ASP A 233 1.19 19.73 -8.50
CA ASP A 233 1.16 19.32 -9.90
C ASP A 233 1.64 20.45 -10.84
N THR A 234 1.46 21.73 -10.49
CA THR A 234 2.03 22.88 -11.22
C THR A 234 3.51 23.15 -10.92
N LEU A 235 4.08 22.62 -9.83
CA LEU A 235 5.51 22.69 -9.54
C LEU A 235 6.33 21.70 -10.36
N ASN A 236 5.63 20.72 -10.93
CA ASN A 236 6.13 19.81 -11.95
C ASN A 236 5.43 20.09 -13.31
N PRO A 237 5.36 21.36 -13.78
CA PRO A 237 4.65 21.68 -15.02
C PRO A 237 5.42 21.13 -16.23
N ASN A 238 6.68 20.75 -16.00
CA ASN A 238 7.70 20.53 -16.98
C ASN A 238 8.39 19.18 -16.76
N GLU A 239 7.67 18.10 -17.06
CA GLU A 239 8.31 16.91 -17.63
C GLU A 239 9.06 17.26 -18.94
N GLN A 240 8.78 18.44 -19.50
CA GLN A 240 9.30 19.01 -20.74
C GLN A 240 10.36 20.11 -20.58
N VAL A 241 10.75 20.50 -19.35
CA VAL A 241 11.88 21.46 -19.11
C VAL A 241 12.81 20.96 -18.01
N LEU A 242 12.33 20.12 -17.06
CA LEU A 242 13.25 19.14 -16.46
C LEU A 242 13.76 18.17 -17.53
N SER A 243 13.16 18.09 -18.73
CA SER A 243 13.60 17.20 -19.82
C SER A 243 15.08 17.32 -20.15
N ASP A 244 15.73 18.47 -20.03
CA ASP A 244 17.13 18.54 -20.50
C ASP A 244 18.11 17.95 -19.46
N GLU A 245 17.76 17.99 -18.17
CA GLU A 245 18.54 17.36 -17.08
C GLU A 245 17.98 15.99 -16.65
N LEU A 246 16.69 15.71 -16.90
CA LEU A 246 16.05 14.40 -16.70
C LEU A 246 16.08 13.51 -17.95
N ALA A 247 16.27 14.05 -19.17
CA ALA A 247 16.52 13.21 -20.35
C ALA A 247 17.93 12.62 -20.32
N THR A 248 18.87 13.24 -19.60
CA THR A 248 20.15 12.60 -19.31
C THR A 248 20.03 11.55 -18.21
N LYS A 249 19.00 11.63 -17.35
CA LYS A 249 18.72 10.60 -16.35
C LYS A 249 18.05 9.37 -16.99
N PRO A 250 18.42 8.15 -16.56
CA PRO A 250 17.77 6.92 -17.01
C PRO A 250 16.26 6.94 -16.72
N ALA A 251 15.46 6.42 -17.65
CA ALA A 251 14.00 6.36 -17.51
C ALA A 251 13.57 5.65 -16.20
N LEU A 252 14.24 4.56 -15.85
CA LEU A 252 13.97 3.80 -14.62
C LEU A 252 14.21 4.62 -13.33
N SER A 253 15.19 5.54 -13.32
CA SER A 253 15.42 6.41 -12.14
C SER A 253 14.28 7.39 -11.89
N ARG A 254 13.43 7.62 -12.89
CA ARG A 254 12.25 8.50 -12.78
C ARG A 254 10.98 7.73 -12.41
N ASP A 255 11.02 6.40 -12.46
CA ASP A 255 9.84 5.60 -12.13
C ASP A 255 9.55 5.68 -10.62
N LEU A 256 8.34 6.17 -10.31
CA LEU A 256 7.92 6.40 -8.94
C LEU A 256 7.70 5.08 -8.19
N LEU A 257 7.24 4.04 -8.88
CA LEU A 257 7.01 2.72 -8.30
C LEU A 257 8.34 2.08 -7.88
N PHE A 258 9.32 2.02 -8.79
CA PHE A 258 10.68 1.54 -8.52
C PHE A 258 11.30 2.26 -7.33
N ASN A 259 11.32 3.60 -7.36
CA ASN A 259 11.91 4.41 -6.29
C ASN A 259 11.23 4.18 -4.95
N GLN A 260 9.90 4.15 -4.92
CA GLN A 260 9.15 3.93 -3.69
C GLN A 260 9.41 2.53 -3.11
N VAL A 261 9.36 1.48 -3.94
CA VAL A 261 9.60 0.11 -3.47
C VAL A 261 11.02 -0.04 -2.96
N ILE A 262 12.03 0.44 -3.69
CA ILE A 262 13.42 0.30 -3.25
C ILE A 262 13.69 1.08 -1.96
N GLN A 263 13.23 2.33 -1.86
CA GLN A 263 13.37 3.12 -0.62
C GLN A 263 12.71 2.44 0.58
N ASN A 264 11.57 1.79 0.37
CA ASN A 264 10.84 1.09 1.44
C ASN A 264 11.40 -0.29 1.80
N LYS A 265 12.11 -0.94 0.86
CA LYS A 265 12.62 -2.31 1.03
C LYS A 265 14.06 -2.36 1.49
N ILE A 266 14.90 -1.39 1.14
CA ILE A 266 16.27 -1.33 1.63
C ILE A 266 16.25 -0.87 3.09
N SER A 267 16.49 -1.81 4.00
CA SER A 267 16.62 -1.53 5.42
C SER A 267 18.09 -1.36 5.79
N TYR A 268 18.40 -0.39 6.65
CA TYR A 268 19.73 -0.26 7.22
C TYR A 268 20.04 -1.50 8.09
N PRO A 269 21.14 -2.23 7.83
CA PRO A 269 21.47 -3.44 8.60
C PRO A 269 21.65 -3.16 10.09
N GLY A 270 21.07 -4.02 10.95
CA GLY A 270 21.12 -3.84 12.41
C GLY A 270 22.55 -3.79 12.97
N LEU A 271 23.43 -4.64 12.47
CA LEU A 271 24.84 -4.68 12.88
C LEU A 271 25.61 -3.43 12.43
N ALA A 272 25.41 -2.97 11.19
CA ALA A 272 25.99 -1.71 10.72
C ALA A 272 25.50 -0.52 11.57
N ARG A 273 24.22 -0.53 11.95
CA ARG A 273 23.62 0.49 12.81
C ARG A 273 24.25 0.49 14.22
N SER A 274 24.43 -0.67 14.85
CA SER A 274 25.02 -0.77 16.20
C SER A 274 26.50 -0.39 16.22
N GLU A 275 27.21 -0.68 15.13
CA GLU A 275 28.63 -0.39 14.97
C GLU A 275 28.92 0.98 14.32
N ARG A 276 27.88 1.79 14.05
CA ARG A 276 28.00 3.13 13.43
C ARG A 276 28.77 3.11 12.11
N VAL A 277 28.59 2.03 11.37
CA VAL A 277 29.21 1.82 10.09
C VAL A 277 28.27 2.33 9.02
N TYR A 278 28.82 3.11 8.08
CA TYR A 278 28.12 3.63 6.90
C TYR A 278 28.91 3.24 5.65
N GLY A 279 28.31 3.30 4.47
CA GLY A 279 29.00 2.83 3.27
C GLY A 279 28.13 2.90 2.03
N ARG A 280 28.77 2.69 0.89
CA ARG A 280 28.11 2.67 -0.42
C ARG A 280 28.14 1.27 -1.01
N VAL A 281 27.04 0.89 -1.65
CA VAL A 281 26.90 -0.38 -2.38
C VAL A 281 26.51 -0.05 -3.82
N TYR A 282 27.14 -0.73 -4.78
CA TYR A 282 26.71 -0.71 -6.17
C TYR A 282 26.20 -2.09 -6.53
N ALA A 283 24.90 -2.19 -6.81
CA ALA A 283 24.29 -3.44 -7.26
C ALA A 283 24.03 -3.38 -8.77
N GLY A 284 24.52 -4.37 -9.50
CA GLY A 284 24.19 -4.57 -10.91
C GLY A 284 22.99 -5.50 -11.04
N PHE A 285 22.09 -5.22 -11.97
CA PHE A 285 20.96 -6.11 -12.28
C PHE A 285 20.48 -5.90 -13.70
N GLU A 286 19.59 -6.76 -14.16
CA GLU A 286 18.96 -6.69 -15.48
C GLU A 286 17.45 -6.72 -15.34
N ILE A 287 16.75 -5.99 -16.20
CA ILE A 287 15.30 -6.08 -16.39
C ILE A 287 15.07 -6.75 -17.73
N ASP A 288 14.28 -7.83 -17.75
CA ASP A 288 13.93 -8.53 -18.97
C ASP A 288 12.77 -7.85 -19.74
N GLU A 289 12.45 -8.36 -20.92
CA GLU A 289 11.33 -7.86 -21.76
C GLU A 289 9.95 -8.03 -21.12
N ARG A 290 9.84 -8.75 -19.99
CA ARG A 290 8.61 -8.91 -19.21
C ARG A 290 8.58 -7.99 -18.00
N GLY A 291 9.60 -7.15 -17.81
CA GLY A 291 9.73 -6.26 -16.66
C GLY A 291 10.20 -6.96 -15.37
N GLN A 292 10.73 -8.19 -15.45
CA GLN A 292 11.23 -8.93 -14.30
C GLN A 292 12.70 -8.60 -14.03
N VAL A 293 13.03 -8.42 -12.74
CA VAL A 293 14.40 -8.16 -12.30
C VAL A 293 15.16 -9.47 -12.09
N GLN A 294 16.30 -9.60 -12.76
CA GLN A 294 17.16 -10.78 -12.73
C GLN A 294 18.66 -10.41 -12.69
N ASN A 295 19.53 -11.42 -12.64
CA ASN A 295 20.99 -11.27 -12.71
C ASN A 295 21.57 -10.25 -11.71
N ILE A 296 21.05 -10.26 -10.48
CA ILE A 296 21.47 -9.34 -9.42
C ILE A 296 22.88 -9.72 -8.93
N VAL A 297 23.84 -8.84 -9.19
CA VAL A 297 25.27 -8.99 -8.83
C VAL A 297 25.74 -7.79 -8.01
N LEU A 298 26.79 -7.97 -7.21
CA LEU A 298 27.45 -6.87 -6.51
C LEU A 298 28.61 -6.34 -7.38
N LEU A 299 28.63 -5.05 -7.66
CA LEU A 299 29.68 -4.40 -8.46
C LEU A 299 30.77 -3.78 -7.57
N SER A 300 30.35 -3.18 -6.45
CA SER A 300 31.26 -2.69 -5.42
C SER A 300 31.97 -3.84 -4.72
N PRO A 301 33.13 -3.60 -4.10
CA PRO A 301 33.74 -4.58 -3.23
C PRO A 301 32.77 -5.06 -2.13
N GLU A 302 32.94 -6.30 -1.68
CA GLU A 302 32.12 -6.84 -0.59
C GLU A 302 32.40 -6.09 0.72
N ASN A 303 31.36 -5.49 1.29
CA ASN A 303 31.39 -4.90 2.63
C ASN A 303 31.14 -6.00 3.67
N VAL A 304 32.02 -7.01 3.69
CA VAL A 304 31.85 -8.25 4.46
C VAL A 304 31.54 -7.94 5.93
N GLY A 305 30.52 -8.62 6.46
CA GLY A 305 30.18 -8.58 7.88
C GLY A 305 29.15 -7.52 8.28
N PHE A 306 28.82 -6.53 7.45
CA PHE A 306 27.83 -5.49 7.82
C PHE A 306 26.46 -5.66 7.15
N GLY A 307 26.35 -6.52 6.13
CA GLY A 307 25.07 -6.91 5.53
C GLY A 307 24.41 -5.88 4.61
N PHE A 308 25.15 -4.83 4.19
CA PHE A 308 24.63 -3.84 3.24
C PHE A 308 24.28 -4.45 1.88
N ASP A 309 25.16 -5.30 1.35
CA ASP A 309 24.96 -5.98 0.07
C ASP A 309 23.73 -6.90 0.10
N TYR A 310 23.54 -7.63 1.21
CA TYR A 310 22.37 -8.47 1.42
C TYR A 310 21.09 -7.64 1.44
N ALA A 311 21.07 -6.50 2.14
CA ALA A 311 19.90 -5.62 2.20
C ALA A 311 19.48 -5.12 0.80
N VAL A 312 20.45 -4.69 -0.03
CA VAL A 312 20.18 -4.23 -1.39
C VAL A 312 19.71 -5.38 -2.30
N LYS A 313 20.40 -6.53 -2.27
CA LYS A 313 20.00 -7.72 -3.06
C LYS A 313 18.58 -8.18 -2.72
N GLN A 314 18.22 -8.20 -1.44
CA GLN A 314 16.88 -8.61 -1.00
C GLN A 314 15.79 -7.60 -1.41
N ALA A 315 16.11 -6.31 -1.46
CA ALA A 315 15.18 -5.30 -1.96
C ALA A 315 14.92 -5.47 -3.47
N LEU A 316 15.97 -5.63 -4.27
CA LEU A 316 15.86 -5.85 -5.72
C LEU A 316 15.07 -7.12 -6.07
N LYS A 317 15.27 -8.23 -5.32
CA LYS A 317 14.49 -9.48 -5.49
C LYS A 317 12.99 -9.34 -5.20
N LYS A 318 12.58 -8.29 -4.49
CA LYS A 318 11.19 -8.04 -4.07
C LYS A 318 10.52 -6.95 -4.90
N LEU A 319 11.18 -6.46 -5.94
CA LEU A 319 10.55 -5.52 -6.87
C LEU A 319 9.33 -6.18 -7.53
N PRO A 320 8.22 -5.44 -7.70
CA PRO A 320 7.12 -5.89 -8.54
C PRO A 320 7.59 -5.97 -10.00
N VAL A 321 6.77 -6.59 -10.86
CA VAL A 321 6.97 -6.52 -12.31
C VAL A 321 6.91 -5.05 -12.74
N LEU A 322 7.97 -4.59 -13.40
CA LEU A 322 8.11 -3.23 -13.90
C LEU A 322 7.59 -3.12 -15.34
N SER A 323 7.56 -1.91 -15.88
CA SER A 323 7.23 -1.70 -17.30
C SER A 323 8.27 -2.39 -18.21
N PRO A 324 7.85 -3.18 -19.22
CA PRO A 324 8.75 -3.76 -20.23
C PRO A 324 9.66 -2.76 -20.94
N GLU A 325 9.28 -1.48 -21.00
CA GLU A 325 10.08 -0.41 -21.59
C GLU A 325 11.40 -0.15 -20.85
N TYR A 326 11.52 -0.66 -19.62
CA TYR A 326 12.74 -0.60 -18.82
C TYR A 326 13.66 -1.80 -19.01
N ALA A 327 13.47 -2.62 -20.05
CA ALA A 327 14.39 -3.71 -20.34
C ALA A 327 15.83 -3.18 -20.55
N GLY A 328 16.81 -3.76 -19.86
CA GLY A 328 18.20 -3.28 -19.90
C GLY A 328 19.06 -3.71 -18.72
N LYS A 329 20.33 -3.28 -18.73
CA LYS A 329 21.31 -3.55 -17.67
C LYS A 329 21.55 -2.28 -16.86
N TYR A 330 21.43 -2.39 -15.53
CA TYR A 330 21.47 -1.25 -14.63
C TYR A 330 22.48 -1.42 -13.50
N ALA A 331 23.02 -0.30 -13.04
CA ALA A 331 23.80 -0.20 -11.81
C ALA A 331 23.07 0.74 -10.85
N LEU A 332 22.73 0.25 -9.67
CA LEU A 332 22.08 1.03 -8.62
C LEU A 332 23.08 1.37 -7.51
N PRO A 333 23.47 2.65 -7.38
CA PRO A 333 24.18 3.13 -6.20
C PRO A 333 23.23 3.28 -5.02
N VAL A 334 23.62 2.73 -3.87
CA VAL A 334 22.91 2.88 -2.59
C VAL A 334 23.88 3.39 -1.54
N ALA A 335 23.63 4.59 -1.05
CA ALA A 335 24.40 5.21 0.03
C ALA A 335 23.70 5.02 1.37
N PHE A 336 24.29 4.23 2.26
CA PHE A 336 23.90 4.17 3.65
C PHE A 336 24.58 5.32 4.38
N THR A 337 23.77 6.25 4.93
CA THR A 337 24.26 7.46 5.60
C THR A 337 23.91 7.47 7.07
N PHE A 338 24.73 8.17 7.83
CA PHE A 338 24.68 8.17 9.29
C PHE A 338 24.60 9.60 9.81
N THR A 339 23.66 9.90 10.70
CA THR A 339 23.57 11.23 11.33
C THR A 339 23.86 11.15 12.82
N ASN A 340 24.86 11.88 13.28
CA ASN A 340 25.19 12.01 14.69
C ASN A 340 24.44 13.20 15.30
N PRO A 341 23.45 13.01 16.19
CA PRO A 341 22.75 14.15 16.80
C PRO A 341 23.64 14.95 17.76
N SER A 342 24.68 14.35 18.35
CA SER A 342 25.51 14.98 19.39
C SER A 342 26.57 15.96 18.87
N LYS A 343 26.94 15.89 17.58
CA LYS A 343 27.88 16.82 16.93
C LYS A 343 27.19 17.49 15.73
N ASN A 344 26.69 18.72 15.90
CA ASN A 344 26.20 19.61 14.83
C ASN A 344 25.24 18.99 13.78
N LYS A 345 24.61 17.85 14.07
CA LYS A 345 23.79 17.07 13.12
C LYS A 345 24.50 16.79 11.79
N THR A 346 25.83 16.62 11.79
CA THR A 346 26.57 16.35 10.55
C THR A 346 26.18 14.98 10.01
N VAL A 347 25.73 14.94 8.75
CA VAL A 347 25.44 13.71 8.02
C VAL A 347 26.74 13.16 7.44
N GLN A 348 27.11 11.96 7.85
CA GLN A 348 28.23 11.20 7.30
C GLN A 348 27.76 10.52 6.01
N VAL A 349 28.35 10.94 4.90
CA VAL A 349 28.04 10.45 3.54
C VAL A 349 29.26 9.68 3.02
N PRO A 350 29.09 8.46 2.48
CA PRO A 350 30.20 7.72 1.89
C PRO A 350 30.88 8.52 0.78
N VAL A 351 32.21 8.57 0.76
CA VAL A 351 32.97 9.27 -0.29
C VAL A 351 33.42 8.33 -1.41
N ASN A 352 33.55 7.03 -1.13
CA ASN A 352 34.07 6.07 -2.12
C ASN A 352 33.09 5.83 -3.27
N ARG A 353 33.55 5.97 -4.52
CA ARG A 353 32.76 5.75 -5.74
C ARG A 353 33.28 4.54 -6.50
N LEU A 354 32.39 3.87 -7.22
CA LEU A 354 32.79 2.76 -8.09
C LEU A 354 33.50 3.33 -9.33
N PRO A 355 34.68 2.80 -9.70
CA PRO A 355 35.32 3.17 -10.96
C PRO A 355 34.44 2.89 -12.18
N ALA A 356 34.46 3.76 -13.19
CA ALA A 356 33.57 3.68 -14.35
C ALA A 356 33.73 2.39 -15.18
N ASP A 357 34.95 1.83 -15.24
CA ASP A 357 35.26 0.56 -15.90
C ASP A 357 34.51 -0.63 -15.28
N ARG A 358 34.13 -0.55 -14.00
CA ARG A 358 33.40 -1.59 -13.29
C ARG A 358 31.90 -1.58 -13.54
N LEU A 359 31.36 -0.54 -14.18
CA LEU A 359 29.94 -0.49 -14.55
C LEU A 359 29.62 -1.45 -15.70
N ALA A 360 30.61 -1.79 -16.55
CA ALA A 360 30.51 -2.77 -17.63
C ALA A 360 29.20 -2.61 -18.46
N GLU A 361 29.07 -1.44 -19.09
CA GLU A 361 27.96 -1.05 -19.99
C GLU A 361 26.59 -0.90 -19.30
N ARG A 362 26.53 -0.97 -17.97
CA ARG A 362 25.29 -0.71 -17.23
C ARG A 362 24.95 0.77 -17.23
N ILE A 363 23.66 1.05 -17.31
CA ILE A 363 23.10 2.36 -17.11
C ILE A 363 23.10 2.64 -15.59
N GLU A 364 23.89 3.63 -15.15
CA GLU A 364 23.95 4.03 -13.74
C GLU A 364 22.71 4.82 -13.36
N LEU A 365 21.99 4.34 -12.34
CA LEU A 365 20.79 4.96 -11.80
C LEU A 365 21.11 6.03 -10.75
N GLU A 366 20.12 6.85 -10.42
CA GLU A 366 20.22 7.80 -9.32
C GLU A 366 20.49 7.12 -7.96
N GLU A 367 21.37 7.72 -7.17
CA GLU A 367 21.80 7.19 -5.87
C GLU A 367 20.66 7.21 -4.85
N ILE A 368 20.34 6.03 -4.32
CA ILE A 368 19.36 5.91 -3.24
C ILE A 368 20.06 6.09 -1.90
N THR A 369 19.60 7.08 -1.14
CA THR A 369 20.12 7.35 0.20
C THR A 369 19.26 6.69 1.27
N VAL A 370 19.89 5.88 2.13
CA VAL A 370 19.26 5.23 3.28
C VAL A 370 19.90 5.79 4.55
N SER A 371 19.20 6.71 5.22
CA SER A 371 19.70 7.40 6.41
C SER A 371 19.17 6.77 7.70
N VAL A 372 20.00 6.71 8.74
CA VAL A 372 19.56 6.33 10.09
C VAL A 372 20.00 7.37 11.13
N PRO A 373 19.06 7.87 11.98
CA PRO A 373 19.42 8.61 13.17
C PRO A 373 19.88 7.63 14.27
N VAL A 374 21.00 7.95 14.92
CA VAL A 374 21.47 7.23 16.10
C VAL A 374 20.98 7.94 17.35
N GLY A 375 20.40 7.17 18.29
CA GLY A 375 19.92 7.72 19.56
C GLY A 375 21.05 8.30 20.42
N GLU A 376 20.69 9.20 21.34
CA GLU A 376 21.64 9.93 22.19
C GLU A 376 22.46 9.03 23.14
N SER A 377 21.99 7.82 23.43
CA SER A 377 22.62 6.91 24.41
C SER A 377 23.99 6.33 24.01
N PHE A 378 24.53 6.70 22.84
CA PHE A 378 25.79 6.16 22.33
C PHE A 378 27.00 7.13 22.44
N THR A 379 26.88 8.22 23.20
CA THR A 379 27.84 9.37 23.22
C THR A 379 29.32 9.04 23.45
N GLN A 380 29.69 7.84 23.89
CA GLN A 380 31.10 7.47 24.18
C GLN A 380 31.82 6.67 23.08
N ARG A 381 31.13 6.24 22.01
CA ARG A 381 31.78 5.45 20.94
C ARG A 381 32.50 6.32 19.89
N PRO A 382 33.52 5.79 19.19
CA PRO A 382 34.26 6.49 18.14
C PRO A 382 33.35 7.02 17.02
N GLU A 383 33.93 7.94 16.24
CA GLU A 383 33.31 8.53 15.05
C GLU A 383 32.88 7.43 14.07
N GLY A 384 31.78 7.67 13.35
CA GLY A 384 31.26 6.70 12.39
C GLY A 384 32.34 6.31 11.38
N ARG A 385 32.35 5.05 10.94
CA ARG A 385 33.37 4.52 10.04
C ARG A 385 32.76 4.17 8.69
N GLU A 386 33.32 4.72 7.61
CA GLU A 386 32.96 4.30 6.25
C GLU A 386 33.53 2.92 5.95
N VAL A 387 32.73 2.03 5.37
CA VAL A 387 33.23 0.74 4.85
C VAL A 387 33.19 0.71 3.33
N TRP A 388 34.32 0.33 2.74
CA TRP A 388 34.50 0.12 1.31
C TRP A 388 35.68 -0.85 1.09
N GLY A 389 35.42 -2.03 0.51
CA GLY A 389 36.49 -3.01 0.31
C GLY A 389 36.61 -4.05 1.43
N TYR A 390 37.50 -5.01 1.20
CA TYR A 390 37.97 -5.91 2.24
C TYR A 390 38.70 -5.09 3.29
N TYR A 391 38.09 -4.97 4.47
CA TYR A 391 38.85 -4.60 5.66
C TYR A 391 39.94 -5.64 5.86
N LYS A 392 41.20 -5.20 5.78
CA LYS A 392 42.29 -5.81 6.53
C LYS A 392 42.28 -5.26 7.94
#